data_AF-A0A6I3DR52-F1
#
_entry.id   AF-A0A6I3DR52-F1
#
_cell.length_a   1.000
_cell.length_b   1.000
_cell.length_c   1.000
_cell.angle_alpha   90.00
_cell.angle_beta   90.00
_cell.angle_gamma   90.00
#
_symmetry.space_group_name_H-M   'P 1'
#
loop_
_entity.id
_entity.type
_entity.pdbx_description
1 polymer ?
#
loop_
_entity_poly.entity_id
_entity_poly.type
_entity_poly.pdbx_seq_one_letter_code
_entity_poly.pdbx_strand_id
1 'polypeptide(L)'
;MEKDTAPTIHSPADILDIAVGVEAKLHTMLETFELPGARLYGVNCAARPVTEPNMCFLAQHPDVYELLDAPSSALARMFDAATIVTTGWAAPLGPDGTVEGAPSEHAQRRRVRLVVVVADHGVASVLRFADQPDDVVTDPGSATGSLAEAITRFWFDPPVNLPSNA
;
A
#
# COMPACT_ATOMS: atom_id res chain seq x y z
N MET A 1 7.21 32.80 32.88
CA MET A 1 6.42 33.09 31.66
C MET A 1 6.60 31.89 30.76
N GLU A 2 5.80 30.84 31.00
CA GLU A 2 5.76 29.64 30.17
C GLU A 2 5.33 30.08 28.76
N LYS A 3 6.16 29.79 27.76
CA LYS A 3 5.76 29.97 26.37
C LYS A 3 4.74 28.87 26.07
N ASP A 4 3.48 29.28 26.01
CA ASP A 4 2.42 28.55 25.32
C ASP A 4 2.95 28.17 23.94
N THR A 5 3.35 26.90 23.78
CA THR A 5 3.69 26.36 22.48
C THR A 5 2.37 26.00 21.85
N ALA A 6 1.88 26.86 20.95
CA ALA A 6 0.72 26.57 20.14
C ALA A 6 0.86 25.16 19.55
N PRO A 7 -0.21 24.35 19.54
CA PRO A 7 -0.13 23.01 18.96
C PRO A 7 0.31 23.17 17.50
N THR A 8 1.49 22.62 17.17
CA THR A 8 1.96 22.56 15.80
C THR A 8 0.95 21.73 15.02
N ILE A 9 0.13 22.40 14.20
CA ILE A 9 -0.76 21.71 13.26
C ILE A 9 0.15 21.10 12.20
N HIS A 10 0.54 19.85 12.41
CA HIS A 10 1.24 19.09 11.38
C HIS A 10 0.25 18.86 10.25
N SER A 11 0.49 19.49 9.11
CA SER A 11 -0.21 19.10 7.87
C SER A 11 0.09 17.63 7.62
N PRO A 12 -0.91 16.82 7.23
CA PRO A 12 -0.68 15.43 6.91
C PRO A 12 0.38 15.33 5.81
N ALA A 13 1.28 14.35 5.94
CA ALA A 13 2.27 14.05 4.92
C ALA A 13 1.59 13.71 3.59
N ASP A 14 2.19 14.10 2.47
CA ASP A 14 1.67 13.75 1.15
C ASP A 14 1.60 12.21 1.00
N ILE A 15 0.48 11.70 0.49
CA ILE A 15 0.25 10.25 0.39
C ILE A 15 1.30 9.56 -0.49
N LEU A 16 1.78 10.24 -1.54
CA LEU A 16 2.81 9.71 -2.41
C LEU A 16 4.15 9.65 -1.69
N ASP A 17 4.49 10.67 -0.89
CA ASP A 17 5.70 10.63 -0.06
C ASP A 17 5.64 9.45 0.93
N ILE A 18 4.47 9.19 1.54
CA ILE A 18 4.27 8.04 2.44
C ILE A 18 4.52 6.74 1.67
N ALA A 19 3.94 6.60 0.49
CA ALA A 19 4.10 5.40 -0.33
C ALA A 19 5.57 5.15 -0.72
N VAL A 20 6.30 6.20 -1.10
CA VAL A 20 7.75 6.11 -1.42
C VAL A 20 8.57 5.74 -0.19
N GLY A 21 8.32 6.37 0.96
CA GLY A 21 9.03 6.07 2.20
C GLY A 21 8.78 4.66 2.70
N VAL A 22 7.53 4.19 2.59
CA VAL A 22 7.14 2.83 2.94
C VAL A 22 7.80 1.81 2.01
N GLU A 23 7.79 2.05 0.71
CA GLU A 23 8.44 1.16 -0.26
C GLU A 23 9.95 1.08 0.00
N ALA A 24 10.63 2.21 0.21
CA ALA A 24 12.05 2.24 0.51
C ALA A 24 12.38 1.46 1.79
N LYS A 25 11.57 1.62 2.84
CA LYS A 25 11.72 0.86 4.08
C LYS A 25 11.48 -0.63 3.87
N LEU A 26 10.44 -1.01 3.12
CA LEU A 26 10.19 -2.40 2.77
C LEU A 26 11.31 -2.98 1.91
N HIS A 27 11.97 -2.19 1.07
CA HIS A 27 13.08 -2.69 0.28
C HIS A 27 14.27 -3.12 1.12
N THR A 28 14.57 -2.37 2.19
CA THR A 28 15.65 -2.74 3.11
C THR A 28 15.26 -3.91 4.03
N MET A 29 13.97 -4.06 4.35
CA MET A 29 13.47 -5.17 5.19
C MET A 29 13.19 -6.46 4.41
N LEU A 30 12.75 -6.33 3.16
CA LEU A 30 12.33 -7.40 2.27
C LEU A 30 13.30 -7.44 1.09
N GLU A 31 14.35 -8.24 1.23
CA GLU A 31 15.33 -8.54 0.16
C GLU A 31 14.74 -9.53 -0.89
N THR A 32 13.43 -9.54 -1.07
CA THR A 32 12.73 -10.48 -1.96
C THR A 32 11.59 -9.82 -2.73
N PHE A 33 11.41 -10.29 -3.97
CA PHE A 33 10.27 -10.02 -4.84
C PHE A 33 9.34 -11.24 -4.94
N GLU A 34 9.44 -12.16 -3.98
CA GLU A 34 8.59 -13.34 -3.87
C GLU A 34 8.07 -13.45 -2.43
N LEU A 35 6.85 -12.95 -2.24
CA LEU A 35 6.11 -13.13 -1.00
C LEU A 35 5.16 -14.33 -1.14
N PRO A 36 4.99 -15.13 -0.07
CA PRO A 36 4.01 -16.23 -0.05
C PRO A 36 2.55 -15.75 -0.06
N GLY A 37 2.31 -14.44 0.05
CA GLY A 37 0.98 -13.82 -0.01
C GLY A 37 1.07 -12.31 0.12
N ALA A 38 -0.08 -11.65 -0.04
CA ALA A 38 -0.23 -10.23 0.25
C ALA A 38 0.01 -9.99 1.74
N ARG A 39 0.63 -8.86 2.08
CA ARG A 39 0.86 -8.42 3.46
C ARG A 39 0.19 -7.09 3.71
N LEU A 40 -0.42 -6.96 4.88
CA LEU A 40 -1.02 -5.74 5.38
C LEU A 40 -0.18 -5.19 6.53
N TYR A 41 0.16 -3.91 6.42
CA TYR A 41 0.85 -3.15 7.46
C TYR A 41 0.04 -1.93 7.87
N GLY A 42 0.09 -1.58 9.15
CA GLY A 42 -0.28 -0.25 9.65
C GLY A 42 0.94 0.67 9.63
N VAL A 43 0.74 1.94 9.29
CA VAL A 43 1.80 2.93 9.12
C VAL A 43 1.51 4.17 9.96
N ASN A 44 2.47 4.53 10.81
CA ASN A 44 2.44 5.79 11.57
C ASN A 44 3.49 6.76 11.04
N CYS A 45 3.03 7.96 10.69
CA CYS A 45 3.80 9.07 10.16
C CYS A 45 3.95 10.21 11.19
N ALA A 46 3.09 10.26 12.22
CA ALA A 46 3.16 11.27 13.26
C ALA A 46 4.55 11.28 13.94
N ALA A 47 5.19 12.45 13.95
CA ALA A 47 6.49 12.75 14.56
C ALA A 47 7.76 12.21 13.88
N ARG A 48 7.68 11.64 12.66
CA ARG A 48 8.86 11.22 11.88
C ARG A 48 8.83 11.81 10.47
N PRO A 49 10.00 12.02 9.84
CA PRO A 49 10.01 12.31 8.42
C PRO A 49 9.38 11.14 7.67
N VAL A 50 8.66 11.44 6.60
CA VAL A 50 7.96 10.46 5.77
C VAL A 50 8.90 9.39 5.20
N THR A 51 10.18 9.73 5.09
CA THR A 51 11.28 8.84 4.68
C THR A 51 11.59 7.71 5.67
N GLU A 52 11.10 7.78 6.91
CA GLU A 52 11.31 6.76 7.94
C GLU A 52 10.00 6.37 8.65
N PRO A 53 9.01 5.83 7.92
CA PRO A 53 7.71 5.52 8.49
C PRO A 53 7.82 4.40 9.52
N ASN A 54 7.05 4.46 10.61
CA ASN A 54 6.93 3.31 11.50
C ASN A 54 5.89 2.34 10.94
N MET A 55 6.27 1.08 10.76
CA MET A 55 5.41 0.06 10.15
C MET A 55 5.17 -1.08 11.12
N CYS A 56 3.91 -1.49 11.24
CA CYS A 56 3.49 -2.63 12.03
C CYS A 56 2.90 -3.69 11.11
N PHE A 57 3.45 -4.90 11.09
CA PHE A 57 2.85 -6.02 10.36
C PHE A 57 1.55 -6.45 11.06
N LEU A 58 0.44 -6.49 10.32
CA LEU A 58 -0.88 -6.81 10.85
C LEU A 58 -1.33 -8.21 10.42
N ALA A 59 -1.21 -8.52 9.13
CA ALA A 59 -1.71 -9.77 8.58
C ALA A 59 -1.04 -10.14 7.25
N GLN A 60 -1.15 -11.41 6.89
CA GLN A 60 -0.75 -11.93 5.57
C GLN A 60 -1.77 -12.96 5.11
N HIS A 61 -2.10 -12.93 3.83
CA HIS A 61 -2.94 -13.94 3.20
C HIS A 61 -2.54 -14.15 1.73
N PRO A 62 -2.61 -15.38 1.18
CA PRO A 62 -2.29 -15.63 -0.24
C PRO A 62 -3.15 -14.83 -1.22
N ASP A 63 -4.44 -14.64 -0.87
CA ASP A 63 -5.38 -13.80 -1.61
C ASP A 63 -5.52 -12.43 -0.93
N VAL A 64 -5.30 -11.36 -1.69
CA VAL A 64 -5.38 -9.98 -1.21
C VAL A 64 -6.81 -9.54 -0.90
N TYR A 65 -7.83 -10.09 -1.58
CA TYR A 65 -9.21 -9.71 -1.33
C TYR A 65 -9.70 -10.30 0.00
N GLU A 66 -9.40 -11.58 0.25
CA GLU A 66 -9.62 -12.22 1.55
C GLU A 66 -8.83 -11.54 2.67
N LEU A 67 -7.62 -11.03 2.39
CA LEU A 67 -6.86 -10.23 3.35
C LEU A 67 -7.62 -8.96 3.75
N LEU A 68 -8.19 -8.25 2.79
CA LEU A 68 -8.89 -6.99 3.01
C LEU A 68 -10.25 -7.20 3.67
N ASP A 69 -10.95 -8.28 3.34
CA ASP A 69 -12.26 -8.62 3.89
C ASP A 69 -12.20 -9.20 5.31
N ALA A 70 -11.02 -9.66 5.75
CA ALA A 70 -10.83 -10.21 7.09
C ALA A 70 -11.15 -9.16 8.18
N PRO A 71 -12.02 -9.46 9.18
CA PRO A 71 -12.37 -8.50 10.23
C PRO A 71 -11.17 -7.98 11.02
N SER A 72 -10.13 -8.80 11.21
CA SER A 72 -8.89 -8.39 11.89
C SER A 72 -8.12 -7.31 11.13
N SER A 73 -8.26 -7.23 9.81
CA SER A 73 -7.60 -6.23 8.97
C SER A 73 -8.13 -4.82 9.21
N ALA A 74 -9.34 -4.69 9.80
CA ALA A 74 -9.89 -3.40 10.21
C ALA A 74 -9.00 -2.65 11.22
N LEU A 75 -8.12 -3.36 11.95
CA LEU A 75 -7.12 -2.75 12.84
C LEU A 75 -6.19 -1.78 12.10
N ALA A 76 -6.00 -1.91 10.79
CA ALA A 76 -5.16 -1.01 10.03
C ALA A 76 -5.69 0.44 10.02
N ARG A 77 -7.00 0.63 10.17
CA ARG A 77 -7.64 1.95 10.28
C ARG A 77 -7.35 2.68 11.60
N MET A 78 -6.65 2.02 12.55
CA MET A 78 -6.18 2.67 13.79
C MET A 78 -4.84 3.40 13.60
N PHE A 79 -4.22 3.28 12.42
CA PHE A 79 -2.96 3.91 12.05
C PHE A 79 -3.19 5.13 11.16
N ASP A 80 -2.16 5.96 10.97
CA ASP A 80 -2.23 7.12 10.07
C ASP A 80 -2.47 6.70 8.60
N ALA A 81 -2.01 5.51 8.22
CA ALA A 81 -2.24 4.89 6.91
C ALA A 81 -2.18 3.36 7.00
N ALA A 82 -2.75 2.67 6.00
CA ALA A 82 -2.51 1.26 5.74
C ALA A 82 -1.62 1.08 4.51
N THR A 83 -0.90 -0.04 4.48
CA THR A 83 -0.14 -0.46 3.30
C THR A 83 -0.40 -1.91 2.97
N ILE A 84 -0.72 -2.16 1.71
CA ILE A 84 -0.81 -3.49 1.12
C ILE A 84 0.45 -3.70 0.28
N VAL A 85 1.14 -4.81 0.52
CA VAL A 85 2.32 -5.22 -0.24
C VAL A 85 2.03 -6.54 -0.94
N THR A 86 2.21 -6.56 -2.26
CA THR A 86 2.09 -7.76 -3.07
C THR A 86 3.32 -7.94 -3.94
N THR A 87 3.57 -9.18 -4.36
CA THR A 87 4.57 -9.47 -5.38
C THR A 87 3.93 -10.25 -6.51
N GLY A 88 4.34 -9.97 -7.74
CA GLY A 88 3.72 -10.56 -8.91
C GLY A 88 4.54 -10.38 -10.16
N TRP A 89 3.86 -10.51 -11.29
CA TRP A 89 4.43 -10.28 -12.61
C TRP A 89 3.73 -9.10 -13.25
N ALA A 90 4.49 -8.18 -13.83
CA ALA A 90 3.99 -7.15 -14.70
C ALA A 90 4.37 -7.47 -16.15
N ALA A 91 3.41 -7.43 -17.06
CA ALA A 91 3.70 -7.45 -18.49
C ALA A 91 4.10 -6.05 -18.97
N PRO A 92 4.94 -5.94 -20.00
CA PRO A 92 5.19 -4.67 -20.64
C PRO A 92 3.90 -4.09 -21.23
N LEU A 93 3.80 -2.77 -21.23
CA LEU A 93 2.74 -2.07 -21.93
C LEU A 93 3.09 -2.01 -23.42
N GLY A 94 2.10 -2.27 -24.27
CA GLY A 94 2.18 -2.07 -25.70
C GLY A 94 2.24 -0.58 -26.08
N PRO A 95 2.44 -0.25 -27.36
CA PRO A 95 2.58 1.14 -27.84
C PRO A 95 1.38 2.04 -27.52
N ASP A 96 0.21 1.46 -27.30
CA ASP A 96 -1.05 2.13 -26.96
C ASP A 96 -1.35 2.12 -25.45
N GLY A 97 -0.42 1.63 -24.63
CA GLY A 97 -0.59 1.51 -23.18
C GLY A 97 -1.41 0.30 -22.74
N THR A 98 -1.75 -0.62 -23.65
CA THR A 98 -2.49 -1.84 -23.30
C THR A 98 -1.56 -2.98 -22.91
N VAL A 99 -2.06 -3.93 -22.12
CA VAL A 99 -1.33 -5.16 -21.79
C VAL A 99 -1.83 -6.27 -22.70
N GLU A 100 -0.93 -6.91 -23.45
CA GLU A 100 -1.26 -8.10 -24.23
C GLU A 100 -1.21 -9.36 -23.34
N GLY A 101 -2.34 -10.06 -23.20
CA GLY A 101 -2.42 -11.31 -22.45
C GLY A 101 -2.25 -11.16 -20.93
N ALA A 102 -2.16 -12.29 -20.22
CA ALA A 102 -1.98 -12.29 -18.78
C ALA A 102 -0.51 -11.98 -18.42
N PRO A 103 -0.23 -11.06 -17.46
CA PRO A 103 1.13 -10.77 -17.02
C PRO A 103 1.95 -11.99 -16.57
N SER A 104 1.30 -13.01 -16.02
CA SER A 104 1.95 -14.27 -15.60
C SER A 104 2.43 -15.14 -16.76
N GLU A 105 1.83 -15.00 -17.94
CA GLU A 105 2.10 -15.80 -19.13
C GLU A 105 2.99 -15.07 -20.14
N HIS A 106 3.08 -13.73 -20.03
CA HIS A 106 3.83 -12.90 -20.96
C HIS A 106 5.33 -13.25 -20.94
N ALA A 107 5.95 -13.38 -22.11
CA ALA A 107 7.36 -13.78 -22.24
C ALA A 107 8.34 -12.74 -21.69
N GLN A 108 8.00 -11.45 -21.84
CA GLN A 108 8.80 -10.32 -21.34
C GLN A 108 8.31 -9.82 -19.97
N ARG A 109 7.57 -10.65 -19.23
CA ARG A 109 7.10 -10.27 -17.90
C ARG A 109 8.28 -9.96 -16.98
N ARG A 110 8.10 -8.98 -16.11
CA ARG A 110 9.08 -8.58 -15.12
C ARG A 110 8.53 -8.85 -13.73
N ARG A 111 9.38 -9.35 -12.83
CA ARG A 111 9.01 -9.60 -11.45
C ARG A 111 8.90 -8.26 -10.73
N VAL A 112 7.81 -8.05 -9.99
CA VAL A 112 7.49 -6.77 -9.34
C VAL A 112 7.09 -6.93 -7.89
N ARG A 113 7.34 -5.89 -7.12
CA ARG A 113 6.70 -5.64 -5.83
C ARG A 113 5.86 -4.38 -5.97
N LEU A 114 4.58 -4.50 -5.64
CA LEU A 114 3.65 -3.39 -5.59
C LEU A 114 3.34 -3.07 -4.13
N VAL A 115 3.56 -1.81 -3.77
CA VAL A 115 3.17 -1.20 -2.50
C VAL A 115 2.02 -0.26 -2.80
N VAL A 116 0.88 -0.46 -2.17
CA VAL A 116 -0.25 0.49 -2.22
C VAL A 116 -0.48 1.01 -0.82
N VAL A 117 -0.52 2.32 -0.67
CA VAL A 117 -0.79 3.02 0.58
C VAL A 117 -2.13 3.72 0.47
N VAL A 118 -2.94 3.61 1.52
CA VAL A 118 -4.20 4.33 1.66
C VAL A 118 -4.24 5.03 3.01
N ALA A 119 -4.73 6.27 3.01
CA ALA A 119 -4.98 7.10 4.18
C ALA A 119 -6.23 7.95 3.94
N ASP A 120 -6.63 8.72 4.95
CA ASP A 120 -7.82 9.57 4.87
C ASP A 120 -7.78 10.62 3.74
N HIS A 121 -6.57 11.04 3.34
CA HIS A 121 -6.37 12.01 2.27
C HIS A 121 -6.07 11.40 0.89
N GLY A 122 -6.11 10.08 0.74
CA GLY A 122 -6.05 9.43 -0.58
C GLY A 122 -5.34 8.09 -0.63
N VAL A 123 -5.07 7.66 -1.86
CA VAL A 123 -4.36 6.41 -2.20
C VAL A 123 -3.18 6.75 -3.10
N ALA A 124 -2.05 6.09 -2.90
CA ALA A 124 -0.92 6.11 -3.82
C ALA A 124 -0.27 4.74 -3.89
N SER A 125 0.46 4.48 -4.98
CA SER A 125 1.20 3.23 -5.12
C SER A 125 2.61 3.44 -5.64
N VAL A 126 3.48 2.51 -5.29
CA VAL A 126 4.86 2.43 -5.74
C VAL A 126 5.13 1.01 -6.21
N LEU A 127 5.64 0.89 -7.43
CA LEU A 127 6.01 -0.36 -8.05
C LEU A 127 7.53 -0.38 -8.24
N ARG A 128 8.16 -1.44 -7.73
CA ARG A 128 9.58 -1.71 -7.94
C ARG A 128 9.74 -3.00 -8.76
N PHE A 129 10.63 -2.97 -9.73
CA PHE A 129 10.98 -4.14 -10.53
C PHE A 129 12.21 -4.84 -9.95
N ALA A 130 12.23 -6.17 -9.96
CA ALA A 130 13.34 -6.95 -9.43
C ALA A 130 14.63 -6.82 -10.26
N ASP A 131 14.50 -6.59 -11.57
CA ASP A 131 15.60 -6.41 -12.52
C ASP A 131 16.10 -4.95 -12.60
N GLN A 132 15.40 -4.02 -11.96
CA GLN A 132 15.78 -2.61 -11.86
C GLN A 132 15.43 -2.09 -10.46
N PRO A 133 16.09 -2.63 -9.41
CA PRO A 133 15.70 -2.40 -8.03
C PRO A 133 16.11 -1.05 -7.50
N ASP A 134 16.82 -0.19 -8.25
CA ASP A 134 17.16 1.17 -7.81
C ASP A 134 16.09 2.19 -8.21
N ASP A 135 15.29 1.90 -9.24
CA ASP A 135 14.24 2.78 -9.74
C ASP A 135 12.85 2.31 -9.32
N VAL A 136 11.96 3.27 -9.04
CA VAL A 136 10.55 3.01 -8.75
C VAL A 136 9.64 3.73 -9.73
N VAL A 137 8.50 3.10 -10.01
CA VAL A 137 7.38 3.73 -10.71
C VAL A 137 6.36 4.13 -9.67
N THR A 138 5.95 5.38 -9.68
CA THR A 138 4.95 5.92 -8.76
C THR A 138 3.62 6.18 -9.47
N ASP A 139 2.52 6.00 -8.74
CA ASP A 139 1.20 6.41 -9.16
C ASP A 139 0.49 7.16 -8.01
N PRO A 140 0.11 8.43 -8.18
CA PRO A 140 -0.53 9.25 -7.15
C PRO A 140 -2.04 8.96 -7.00
N GLY A 141 -2.47 7.71 -7.24
CA GLY A 141 -3.86 7.27 -7.08
C GLY A 141 -4.72 7.38 -8.34
N SER A 142 -4.10 7.38 -9.52
CA SER A 142 -4.84 7.30 -10.80
C SER A 142 -5.10 5.87 -11.25
N ALA A 143 -4.53 4.86 -10.56
CA ALA A 143 -4.77 3.45 -10.87
C ALA A 143 -6.26 3.09 -10.76
N THR A 144 -6.77 2.50 -11.84
CA THR A 144 -8.11 1.92 -11.93
C THR A 144 -8.02 0.40 -11.86
N GLY A 145 -9.00 -0.25 -11.24
CA GLY A 145 -9.12 -1.72 -11.24
C GLY A 145 -9.63 -2.30 -9.92
N SER A 146 -9.88 -3.60 -9.91
CA SER A 146 -10.51 -4.30 -8.78
C SER A 146 -9.72 -4.17 -7.47
N LEU A 147 -8.39 -4.18 -7.52
CA LEU A 147 -7.58 -4.01 -6.32
C LEU A 147 -7.65 -2.58 -5.77
N ALA A 148 -7.62 -1.56 -6.65
CA ALA A 148 -7.75 -0.16 -6.24
C ALA A 148 -9.13 0.09 -5.60
N GLU A 149 -10.19 -0.47 -6.19
CA GLU A 149 -11.54 -0.43 -5.62
C GLU A 149 -11.62 -1.15 -4.27
N ALA A 150 -11.03 -2.34 -4.15
CA ALA A 150 -11.03 -3.12 -2.91
C ALA A 150 -10.31 -2.38 -1.78
N ILE A 151 -9.16 -1.75 -2.05
CA ILE A 151 -8.41 -0.95 -1.06
C ILE A 151 -9.21 0.28 -0.64
N THR A 152 -9.87 0.94 -1.59
CA THR A 152 -10.73 2.10 -1.30
C THR A 152 -11.88 1.71 -0.38
N ARG A 153 -12.61 0.63 -0.70
CA ARG A 153 -13.67 0.09 0.17
C ARG A 153 -13.13 -0.34 1.53
N PHE A 154 -12.00 -1.04 1.53
CA PHE A 154 -11.31 -1.46 2.75
C PHE A 154 -10.93 -0.29 3.66
N TRP A 155 -10.73 0.94 3.17
CA TRP A 155 -10.42 2.06 4.04
C TRP A 155 -11.65 2.88 4.40
N PHE A 156 -12.44 3.25 3.39
CA PHE A 156 -13.51 4.25 3.53
C PHE A 156 -14.89 3.67 3.82
N ASP A 157 -15.15 2.39 3.55
CA ASP A 157 -16.44 1.81 3.88
C ASP A 157 -16.58 1.65 5.40
N PRO A 158 -17.77 1.92 5.96
CA PRO A 158 -18.04 1.68 7.36
C PRO A 158 -17.87 0.20 7.68
N PRO A 159 -17.39 -0.15 8.89
CA PRO A 159 -17.28 -1.53 9.30
C PRO A 159 -18.65 -2.22 9.24
N VAL A 160 -18.68 -3.44 8.70
CA VAL A 160 -19.90 -4.24 8.61
C VAL A 160 -20.47 -4.43 10.02
N ASN A 161 -21.65 -3.87 10.27
CA ASN A 161 -22.39 -4.12 11.50
C ASN A 161 -22.77 -5.60 11.51
N LEU A 162 -22.16 -6.38 12.41
CA LEU A 162 -22.67 -7.71 12.70
C LEU A 162 -24.09 -7.55 13.27
N PRO A 163 -25.09 -8.33 12.79
CA PRO A 163 -26.42 -8.29 13.36
C PRO A 163 -26.29 -8.61 14.85
N SER A 164 -26.79 -7.69 15.68
CA SER A 164 -26.94 -7.92 17.11
C SER A 164 -27.99 -9.02 17.25
N ASN A 165 -27.57 -10.26 17.45
CA ASN A 165 -28.50 -11.33 17.78
C ASN A 165 -29.18 -10.93 19.11
N ALA A 166 -30.48 -10.66 19.01
CA ALA A 166 -31.38 -10.33 20.10
C ALA A 166 -31.74 -11.57 20.92
#